data_AF-A0A8J7PTY0-F1
#
_entry.id   AF-A0A8J7PTY0-F1
#
_cell.length_a   1.000
_cell.length_b   1.000
_cell.length_c   1.000
_cell.angle_alpha   90.00
_cell.angle_beta   90.00
_cell.angle_gamma   90.00
#
_symmetry.space_group_name_H-M   'P 1'
#
loop_
_entity.id
_entity.type
_entity.pdbx_description
1 polymer ?
#
loop_
_entity_poly.entity_id
_entity_poly.type
_entity_poly.pdbx_seq_one_letter_code
_entity_poly.pdbx_strand_id
1 'polypeptide(L)'
;MLAFGGWWTCDVPSFCELAASTSTTSLNPIDNATVSRAWVDLVAHHVAEAANIADFDEFVTRYPALLDKRLLVKHYRSITLASSAARHAWVEPDLTPFPWI
;
A
#
# COMPACT_ATOMS: atom_id res chain seq x y z
N MET A 1 15.47 25.99 -16.11
CA MET A 1 14.53 26.70 -15.24
C MET A 1 13.33 25.77 -15.02
N LEU A 2 13.04 25.50 -13.75
CA LEU A 2 12.41 24.27 -13.22
C LEU A 2 10.91 24.13 -13.53
N ALA A 3 10.44 22.89 -13.61
CA ALA A 3 9.09 22.48 -13.24
C ALA A 3 9.10 21.01 -12.78
N PHE A 4 9.59 20.75 -11.56
CA PHE A 4 9.29 19.51 -10.83
C PHE A 4 7.85 19.65 -10.32
N GLY A 5 6.91 19.10 -11.08
CA GLY A 5 5.49 19.15 -10.77
C GLY A 5 5.17 18.37 -9.50
N GLY A 6 4.51 19.04 -8.56
CA GLY A 6 4.19 18.55 -7.23
C GLY A 6 3.23 17.36 -7.24
N TRP A 7 3.72 16.23 -6.73
CA TRP A 7 2.92 15.04 -6.42
C TRP A 7 2.66 14.90 -4.91
N TRP A 8 3.01 15.91 -4.10
CA TRP A 8 3.06 15.82 -2.63
C TRP A 8 2.17 16.82 -1.90
N THR A 9 1.21 17.45 -2.58
CA THR A 9 0.23 18.33 -1.93
C THR A 9 -1.18 17.92 -2.30
N CYS A 10 -1.62 16.77 -1.80
CA CYS A 10 -3.04 16.49 -1.69
C CYS A 10 -3.29 15.97 -0.28
N ASP A 11 -4.08 16.73 0.48
CA ASP A 11 -5.16 16.19 1.31
C ASP A 11 -5.51 14.77 0.87
N VAL A 12 -5.49 13.81 1.78
CA VAL A 12 -5.69 12.39 1.45
C VAL A 12 -7.14 11.99 1.74
N PRO A 13 -8.11 12.19 0.83
CA PRO A 13 -9.31 11.39 0.85
C PRO A 13 -8.99 10.06 0.15
N SER A 14 -9.20 8.98 0.90
CA SER A 14 -9.31 7.57 0.50
C SER A 14 -8.80 7.20 -0.91
N PHE A 15 -7.74 6.38 -0.93
CA PHE A 15 -7.16 5.68 -2.08
C PHE A 15 -8.18 5.09 -3.07
N CYS A 16 -9.43 4.82 -2.65
CA CYS A 16 -10.54 4.41 -3.52
C CYS A 16 -10.77 5.36 -4.72
N GLU A 17 -10.62 6.67 -4.55
CA GLU A 17 -10.92 7.64 -5.61
C GLU A 17 -9.76 7.78 -6.62
N LEU A 18 -8.52 7.62 -6.15
CA LEU A 18 -7.33 7.64 -6.98
C LEU A 18 -7.22 6.37 -7.86
N ALA A 19 -7.60 5.21 -7.31
CA ALA A 19 -7.66 3.95 -8.05
C ALA A 19 -8.77 3.96 -9.13
N ALA A 20 -9.89 4.64 -8.87
CA ALA A 20 -10.94 4.81 -9.87
C ALA A 20 -10.49 5.69 -11.07
N SER A 21 -9.65 6.70 -10.82
CA SER A 21 -9.21 7.66 -11.84
C SER A 21 -8.15 7.15 -12.83
N THR A 22 -7.43 6.07 -12.54
CA THR A 22 -6.29 5.59 -13.38
C THR A 22 -6.68 4.56 -14.44
N SER A 23 -7.97 4.32 -14.67
CA SER A 23 -8.48 3.20 -15.49
C SER A 23 -8.33 3.33 -17.02
N THR A 24 -7.44 4.18 -17.55
CA THR A 24 -7.24 4.32 -19.02
C THR A 24 -5.79 4.16 -19.47
N THR A 25 -4.92 3.56 -18.66
CA THR A 25 -3.67 2.98 -19.17
C THR A 25 -3.86 1.47 -19.15
N SER A 26 -3.76 0.83 -20.32
CA SER A 26 -3.81 -0.62 -20.49
C SER A 26 -2.88 -1.33 -19.49
N LEU A 27 -3.42 -1.72 -18.33
CA LEU A 27 -2.69 -2.44 -17.29
C LEU A 27 -2.32 -3.82 -17.84
N ASN A 28 -1.04 -4.16 -17.77
CA ASN A 28 -0.62 -5.55 -17.91
C ASN A 28 -1.28 -6.35 -16.77
N PRO A 29 -1.69 -7.62 -16.99
CA PRO A 29 -2.30 -8.47 -15.95
C PRO A 29 -1.38 -8.80 -14.75
N ILE A 30 -0.20 -8.17 -14.68
CA ILE A 30 0.83 -8.36 -13.67
C ILE A 30 0.50 -7.58 -12.39
N ASP A 31 -0.25 -6.48 -12.49
CA ASP A 31 -0.53 -5.62 -11.34
C ASP A 31 -1.64 -6.21 -10.46
N ASN A 32 -1.41 -6.22 -9.14
CA ASN A 32 -2.33 -6.77 -8.15
C ASN A 32 -2.85 -5.64 -7.24
N ALA A 33 -4.09 -5.20 -7.46
CA ALA A 33 -4.68 -4.07 -6.75
C ALA A 33 -4.67 -4.23 -5.22
N THR A 34 -4.96 -5.44 -4.71
CA THR A 34 -4.93 -5.72 -3.27
C THR A 34 -3.51 -5.61 -2.70
N VAL A 35 -2.50 -6.18 -3.38
CA VAL A 35 -1.11 -6.11 -2.92
C VAL A 35 -0.62 -4.66 -2.86
N SER A 36 -0.85 -3.90 -3.94
CA SER A 36 -0.41 -2.50 -4.01
C SER A 36 -1.06 -1.66 -2.91
N ARG A 37 -2.38 -1.80 -2.73
CA ARG A 37 -3.11 -1.09 -1.68
C ARG A 37 -2.65 -1.50 -0.28
N ALA A 38 -2.51 -2.79 -0.01
CA ALA A 38 -2.09 -3.28 1.31
C ALA A 38 -0.72 -2.73 1.73
N TRP A 39 0.21 -2.60 0.80
CA TRP A 39 1.51 -1.97 1.07
C TRP A 39 1.38 -0.47 1.40
N VAL A 40 0.58 0.26 0.63
CA VAL A 40 0.35 1.69 0.90
C VAL A 40 -0.28 1.89 2.27
N ASP A 41 -1.32 1.13 2.60
CA ASP A 41 -2.01 1.22 3.89
C ASP A 41 -1.06 0.85 5.06
N LEU A 42 -0.22 -0.19 4.90
CA LEU A 42 0.82 -0.56 5.88
C LEU A 42 1.83 0.56 6.12
N VAL A 43 2.36 1.15 5.07
CA VAL A 43 3.36 2.23 5.20
C VAL A 43 2.71 3.47 5.81
N ALA A 44 1.50 3.84 5.37
CA ALA A 44 0.77 4.99 5.88
C ALA A 44 0.48 4.87 7.38
N HIS A 45 0.10 3.69 7.86
CA HIS A 45 -0.10 3.44 9.28
C HIS A 45 1.16 3.70 10.10
N HIS A 46 2.32 3.17 9.68
CA HIS A 46 3.57 3.35 10.41
C HIS A 46 4.11 4.78 10.32
N VAL A 47 3.89 5.48 9.20
CA VAL A 47 4.21 6.91 9.06
C VAL A 47 3.38 7.74 10.04
N ALA A 48 2.09 7.43 10.20
CA ALA A 48 1.24 8.11 11.18
C ALA A 48 1.70 7.85 12.62
N GLU A 49 2.14 6.62 12.95
CA GLU A 49 2.70 6.30 14.28
C GLU A 49 4.08 6.93 14.54
N ALA A 50 4.86 7.18 13.49
CA ALA A 50 6.20 7.78 13.58
C ALA A 50 6.24 9.24 13.11
N ALA A 51 5.21 10.03 13.44
CA ALA A 51 5.11 11.44 13.05
C ALA A 51 6.32 12.31 13.47
N ASN A 52 7.15 11.84 14.42
CA ASN A 52 8.35 12.51 14.90
C ASN A 52 9.64 12.07 14.19
N ILE A 53 9.60 11.06 13.32
CA ILE A 53 10.76 10.55 12.58
C ILE A 53 10.77 11.21 11.20
N ALA A 54 11.77 12.05 10.95
CA ALA A 54 11.94 12.72 9.65
C ALA A 54 12.91 11.98 8.72
N ASP A 55 13.69 11.04 9.25
CA ASP A 55 14.71 10.30 8.52
C ASP A 55 14.23 8.88 8.14
N PHE A 56 14.51 8.47 6.90
CA PHE A 56 14.07 7.18 6.40
C PHE A 56 14.85 6.01 7.02
N ASP A 57 16.15 6.17 7.26
CA ASP A 57 16.97 5.10 7.86
C ASP A 57 16.54 4.83 9.31
N GLU A 58 16.22 5.90 10.05
CA GLU A 58 15.62 5.81 11.38
C GLU A 58 14.23 5.12 11.32
N PHE A 59 13.40 5.48 10.33
CA PHE A 59 12.08 4.88 10.15
C PHE A 59 12.13 3.37 9.88
N VAL A 60 12.98 2.91 8.96
CA VAL A 60 13.10 1.48 8.66
C VAL A 60 13.80 0.69 9.77
N THR A 61 14.65 1.35 10.57
CA THR A 61 15.23 0.75 11.78
C THR A 61 14.17 0.53 12.86
N ARG A 62 13.22 1.47 13.00
CA ARG A 62 12.06 1.37 13.90
C ARG A 62 11.08 0.28 13.46
N TYR A 63 10.82 0.17 12.16
CA TYR A 63 9.84 -0.76 11.57
C TYR A 63 10.47 -1.69 10.52
N PRO A 64 11.39 -2.59 10.92
CA PRO A 64 12.12 -3.43 9.98
C PRO A 64 11.22 -4.43 9.25
N ALA A 65 10.02 -4.70 9.78
CA ALA A 65 9.02 -5.54 9.14
C ALA A 65 8.57 -5.01 7.77
N LEU A 66 8.61 -3.69 7.53
CA LEU A 66 8.23 -3.10 6.24
C LEU A 66 9.20 -3.45 5.12
N LEU A 67 10.43 -3.86 5.45
CA LEU A 67 11.42 -4.34 4.47
C LEU A 67 11.27 -5.85 4.20
N ASP A 68 10.47 -6.56 4.99
CA ASP A 68 10.20 -7.98 4.78
C ASP A 68 9.20 -8.18 3.65
N LYS A 69 9.68 -8.71 2.52
CA LYS A 69 8.84 -9.07 1.37
C LYS A 69 7.74 -10.10 1.71
N ARG A 70 7.87 -10.79 2.84
CA ARG A 70 6.92 -11.79 3.35
C ARG A 70 5.91 -11.17 4.32
N LEU A 71 5.92 -9.86 4.54
CA LEU A 71 5.00 -9.23 5.48
C LEU A 71 3.54 -9.50 5.11
N LEU A 72 3.17 -9.36 3.82
CA LEU A 72 1.80 -9.60 3.37
C LEU A 72 1.33 -11.05 3.53
N VAL A 73 2.23 -12.05 3.52
CA VAL A 73 1.82 -13.45 3.72
C VAL A 73 1.46 -13.78 5.18
N LYS A 74 1.64 -12.84 6.11
CA LYS A 74 1.12 -12.93 7.49
C LYS A 74 -0.36 -12.52 7.58
N HIS A 75 -0.80 -11.68 6.65
CA HIS A 75 -2.16 -11.15 6.59
C HIS A 75 -3.02 -11.89 5.56
N TYR A 76 -2.39 -12.38 4.49
CA TYR A 76 -3.06 -13.06 3.40
C TYR A 76 -2.52 -14.46 3.12
N ARG A 77 -3.43 -15.39 2.80
CA ARG A 77 -3.06 -16.64 2.13
C ARG A 77 -2.60 -16.35 0.71
N SER A 78 -1.61 -17.12 0.23
CA SER A 78 -1.10 -17.00 -1.14
C SER A 78 -2.19 -17.22 -2.20
N ILE A 79 -3.17 -18.10 -1.92
CA ILE A 79 -4.31 -18.35 -2.84
C ILE A 79 -5.22 -17.12 -2.98
N THR A 80 -5.38 -16.35 -1.90
CA THR A 80 -6.21 -15.15 -1.87
C THR A 80 -5.57 -14.04 -2.69
N LEU A 81 -4.27 -13.80 -2.49
CA LEU A 81 -3.51 -12.84 -3.31
C LEU A 81 -3.41 -13.26 -4.78
N ALA A 82 -3.37 -14.57 -5.08
CA ALA A 82 -3.31 -15.06 -6.46
C ALA A 82 -4.66 -14.96 -7.20
N SER A 83 -5.76 -14.73 -6.48
CA SER A 83 -7.12 -14.72 -7.04
C SER A 83 -7.34 -13.58 -8.03
N SER A 84 -8.25 -13.79 -8.99
CA SER A 84 -8.68 -12.72 -9.91
C SER A 84 -9.31 -11.55 -9.15
N ALA A 85 -10.05 -11.84 -8.07
CA ALA A 85 -10.66 -10.80 -7.24
C ALA A 85 -9.60 -9.87 -6.64
N ALA A 86 -8.54 -10.41 -6.04
CA ALA A 86 -7.47 -9.59 -5.44
C ALA A 86 -6.71 -8.73 -6.47
N ARG A 87 -6.62 -9.20 -7.72
CA ARG A 87 -5.98 -8.43 -8.80
C ARG A 87 -6.79 -7.21 -9.23
N HIS A 88 -8.12 -7.33 -9.25
CA HIS A 88 -9.00 -6.29 -9.79
C HIS A 88 -9.67 -5.41 -8.73
N ALA A 89 -9.76 -5.89 -7.49
CA ALA A 89 -10.44 -5.19 -6.41
C ALA A 89 -9.74 -5.45 -5.07
N TRP A 90 -10.06 -4.62 -4.08
CA TRP A 90 -9.63 -4.84 -2.71
C TRP A 90 -10.29 -6.08 -2.12
N VAL A 91 -9.47 -6.95 -1.54
CA VAL A 91 -9.89 -8.10 -0.74
C VAL A 91 -9.31 -7.94 0.66
N GLU A 92 -10.13 -8.15 1.68
CA GLU A 92 -9.70 -8.06 3.08
C GLU A 92 -8.74 -9.20 3.47
N PRO A 93 -7.82 -8.98 4.44
CA PRO A 93 -6.94 -10.03 4.98
C PRO A 93 -7.73 -11.24 5.50
N ASP A 94 -7.33 -12.44 5.08
CA ASP A 94 -8.01 -13.70 5.44
C ASP A 94 -7.26 -14.51 6.51
N LEU A 95 -6.08 -14.06 6.96
CA LEU A 95 -5.33 -14.66 8.08
C LEU A 95 -5.37 -13.78 9.33
N THR A 96 -4.75 -12.62 9.26
CA THR A 96 -4.67 -11.67 10.37
C THR A 96 -5.11 -10.31 9.86
N PRO A 97 -6.09 -9.66 10.50
CA PRO A 97 -6.49 -8.32 10.11
C PRO A 97 -5.32 -7.34 10.26
N PHE A 98 -5.39 -6.22 9.54
CA PHE A 98 -4.44 -5.14 9.78
C PHE A 98 -4.73 -4.43 11.11
N PRO A 99 -3.72 -3.86 11.78
CA PRO A 99 -3.90 -3.21 13.09
C PRO A 99 -4.92 -2.05 13.14
N TRP A 100 -5.27 -1.48 11.99
CA TRP A 100 -6.18 -0.33 11.87
C TRP A 100 -7.56 -0.68 11.30
N ILE A 101 -7.82 -1.95 11.01
CA ILE A 101 -9.15 -2.48 10.64
C ILE A 101 -9.78 -3.08 11.90
#